data_AF-X0ZN27-F1
#
_entry.id   AF-X0ZN27-F1
#
_cell.length_a   1.000
_cell.length_b   1.000
_cell.length_c   1.000
_cell.angle_alpha   90.00
_cell.angle_beta   90.00
_cell.angle_gamma   90.00
#
_symmetry.space_group_name_H-M   'P 1'
#
loop_
_entity.id
_entity.type
_entity.pdbx_description
1 polymer ?
#
loop_
_entity_poly.entity_id
_entity_poly.type
_entity_poly.pdbx_seq_one_letter_code
_entity_poly.pdbx_strand_id
1 'polypeptide(L)' 'MAILSLYEMDIKLVEPYIGILFESSKLHFSKNITIYNSIYIALAKYINAQYITADKKLFEKVKDLGNIILLENYNIV' A
#
# COMPACT_ATOMS: atom_id res chain seq x y z
N MET A 1 -0.99 -21.46 -13.58
CA MET A 1 -2.05 -20.85 -12.74
C MET A 1 -1.66 -19.40 -12.47
N ALA A 2 -2.60 -18.45 -12.42
CA ALA A 2 -2.29 -17.03 -12.21
C ALA A 2 -1.46 -16.75 -10.95
N ILE A 3 -1.66 -17.52 -9.87
CA ILE A 3 -0.85 -17.40 -8.65
C ILE A 3 0.61 -17.81 -8.90
N LEU A 4 0.84 -18.90 -9.64
CA LEU A 4 2.19 -19.37 -9.95
C LEU A 4 2.98 -18.33 -10.75
N SER A 5 2.34 -17.68 -11.72
CA SER A 5 2.99 -16.60 -12.49
C SER A 5 3.37 -15.40 -11.63
N LEU A 6 2.60 -15.08 -10.58
CA LEU A 6 2.98 -14.00 -9.66
C LEU A 6 4.23 -14.36 -8.86
N TYR A 7 4.33 -15.62 -8.39
CA TYR A 7 5.54 -16.11 -7.73
C TYR A 7 6.75 -16.10 -8.65
N GLU A 8 6.58 -16.50 -9.92
CA GLU A 8 7.64 -16.45 -10.94
C GLU A 8 8.09 -15.02 -11.29
N MET A 9 7.25 -14.02 -11.04
CA MET A 9 7.57 -12.59 -11.19
C MET A 9 8.23 -11.98 -9.93
N ASP A 10 8.68 -12.80 -8.99
CA ASP A 10 9.24 -12.37 -7.69
C ASP A 10 8.28 -11.51 -6.84
N ILE A 11 6.97 -11.61 -7.08
CA ILE A 11 5.97 -10.93 -6.27
C ILE A 11 5.82 -11.68 -4.95
N LYS A 12 6.22 -11.03 -3.85
CA LYS A 12 6.07 -11.58 -2.50
C LYS A 12 4.64 -11.41 -2.00
N LEU A 13 4.00 -12.53 -1.66
CA LEU A 13 2.77 -12.51 -0.89
C LEU A 13 3.12 -12.30 0.59
N VAL A 14 2.56 -11.25 1.19
CA VAL A 14 2.79 -10.92 2.60
C VAL A 14 1.48 -11.12 3.36
N GLU A 15 1.49 -11.97 4.37
CA GLU A 15 0.35 -12.14 5.26
C GLU A 15 0.26 -10.94 6.22
N PRO A 16 -0.91 -10.29 6.33
CA PRO A 16 -1.11 -9.22 7.30
C PRO A 16 -1.17 -9.81 8.71
N TYR A 17 -0.21 -9.43 9.57
CA TYR A 17 -0.24 -9.77 10.98
C TYR A 17 -0.93 -8.66 11.81
N ILE A 18 -1.19 -8.94 13.08
CA ILE A 18 -2.03 -8.08 13.94
C ILE A 18 -1.57 -6.61 14.01
N GLY A 19 -0.26 -6.34 13.92
CA GLY A 19 0.27 -4.98 13.92
C GLY A 19 -0.13 -4.18 12.67
N ILE A 20 -0.10 -4.81 11.49
CA ILE A 20 -0.56 -4.20 10.23
C ILE A 20 -2.06 -3.94 10.31
N LEU A 21 -2.84 -4.87 10.86
CA LEU A 21 -4.30 -4.72 11.00
C LEU A 21 -4.69 -3.57 11.94
N PHE A 22 -3.92 -3.36 13.00
CA PHE A 22 -4.17 -2.27 13.94
C PHE A 22 -3.86 -0.91 13.31
N GLU A 23 -2.72 -0.77 12.64
CA GLU A 23 -2.33 0.46 11.96
C GLU A 23 -3.24 0.76 10.75
N SER A 24 -3.67 -0.25 10.01
CA SER A 24 -4.62 -0.09 8.90
C SER A 24 -5.99 0.40 9.41
N SER A 25 -6.47 -0.12 10.53
CA SER A 25 -7.73 0.35 11.15
C SER A 25 -7.65 1.84 11.53
N LYS A 26 -6.53 2.30 12.11
CA LYS A 26 -6.33 3.73 12.41
C LYS A 26 -6.33 4.58 11.13
N LEU A 27 -5.64 4.12 10.09
CA LEU A 27 -5.57 4.80 8.79
C LEU A 27 -6.95 4.86 8.10
N HIS A 28 -7.70 3.78 8.13
CA HIS A 28 -9.07 3.68 7.61
C HIS A 28 -9.94 4.81 8.15
N PHE A 29 -10.00 4.94 9.48
CA PHE A 29 -10.81 5.97 10.13
C PHE A 29 -10.26 7.38 9.92
N SER A 30 -8.94 7.59 10.08
CA SER A 30 -8.35 8.94 10.00
C SER A 30 -8.35 9.53 8.58
N LYS A 31 -8.21 8.71 7.54
CA LYS A 31 -8.15 9.17 6.15
C LYS A 31 -9.44 8.95 5.36
N ASN A 32 -10.44 8.29 5.96
CA ASN A 32 -11.70 7.92 5.29
C ASN A 32 -11.43 7.19 3.96
N ILE A 33 -10.63 6.13 4.02
CA ILE A 33 -10.27 5.24 2.90
C ILE A 33 -10.72 3.82 3.23
N THR A 34 -10.85 2.90 2.27
CA THR A 34 -11.24 1.52 2.59
C THR A 34 -10.18 0.82 3.45
N ILE A 35 -10.61 -0.17 4.25
CA ILE A 35 -9.67 -0.98 5.03
C ILE A 35 -8.62 -1.65 4.13
N TYR A 36 -9.01 -2.09 2.92
CA TYR A 36 -8.11 -2.64 1.91
C TYR A 36 -7.01 -1.64 1.50
N ASN A 37 -7.38 -0.40 1.18
CA ASN A 37 -6.39 0.63 0.82
C ASN A 37 -5.45 0.92 1.99
N SER A 38 -5.98 0.99 3.22
CA SER A 38 -5.18 1.25 4.40
C SER A 38 -4.22 0.11 4.77
N ILE A 39 -4.58 -1.15 4.47
CA ILE A 39 -3.71 -2.31 4.71
C ILE A 39 -2.45 -2.22 3.86
N TYR A 40 -2.56 -1.87 2.58
CA TYR A 40 -1.37 -1.76 1.72
C TYR A 40 -0.46 -0.60 2.10
N ILE A 41 -1.03 0.52 2.58
CA ILE A 41 -0.24 1.65 3.10
C ILE A 41 0.47 1.25 4.39
N ALA A 42 -0.23 0.60 5.32
CA ALA A 42 0.36 0.10 6.56
C ALA A 42 1.45 -0.95 6.30
N LEU A 43 1.23 -1.85 5.35
CA LEU A 43 2.21 -2.84 4.92
C LEU A 43 3.46 -2.16 4.35
N ALA A 44 3.31 -1.21 3.43
CA ALA A 44 4.45 -0.49 2.84
C ALA A 44 5.30 0.20 3.91
N LYS A 45 4.65 0.85 4.89
CA LYS A 45 5.34 1.44 6.05
C LYS A 45 6.08 0.39 6.87
N TYR A 46 5.47 -0.77 7.12
CA TYR A 46 6.07 -1.84 7.91
C TYR A 46 7.33 -2.42 7.27
N ILE A 47 7.30 -2.67 5.95
CA ILE A 47 8.43 -3.22 5.21
C ILE A 47 9.42 -2.15 4.71
N ASN A 48 9.20 -0.88 5.09
CA ASN A 48 9.97 0.27 4.62
C ASN A 48 10.06 0.37 3.08
N ALA A 49 8.93 0.15 2.40
CA ALA A 49 8.81 0.27 0.95
C ALA A 49 8.08 1.57 0.55
N GLN A 50 8.27 1.98 -0.70
CA GLN A 50 7.43 3.01 -1.32
C GLN A 50 6.05 2.43 -1.66
N TYR A 51 5.00 3.15 -1.29
CA TYR A 51 3.64 2.84 -1.72
C TYR A 51 3.34 3.59 -3.02
N ILE A 52 3.15 2.85 -4.11
CA ILE A 52 2.85 3.39 -5.43
C ILE A 52 1.38 3.09 -5.76
N THR A 53 0.63 4.10 -6.18
CA THR A 53 -0.77 3.92 -6.59
C THR A 53 -1.08 4.71 -7.85
N ALA A 54 -1.93 4.15 -8.72
CA ALA A 54 -2.52 4.89 -9.84
C ALA A 54 -3.83 5.61 -9.45
N ASP A 55 -4.38 5.33 -8.26
CA ASP A 55 -5.61 5.95 -7.78
C ASP A 55 -5.32 7.36 -7.25
N LYS A 56 -5.59 8.36 -8.10
CA LYS A 56 -5.42 9.78 -7.76
C LYS A 56 -6.30 10.22 -6.58
N LYS A 57 -7.51 9.69 -6.42
CA LYS A 57 -8.40 10.04 -5.30
C LYS A 57 -7.85 9.50 -3.99
N LEU A 58 -7.30 8.29 -4.01
CA LEU A 58 -6.61 7.73 -2.86
C LEU A 58 -5.36 8.54 -2.54
N PHE A 59 -4.49 8.80 -3.52
CA PHE A 59 -3.26 9.57 -3.37
C PHE A 59 -3.51 10.91 -2.68
N GLU A 60 -4.49 11.69 -3.14
CA GLU A 60 -4.81 12.99 -2.54
C GLU A 60 -5.18 12.91 -1.05
N LYS A 61 -5.80 11.81 -0.61
CA LYS A 61 -6.15 11.60 0.81
C LYS A 61 -4.95 11.23 1.67
N VAL A 62 -3.89 10.66 1.10
CA VAL A 62 -2.83 9.99 1.87
C VAL A 62 -1.44 10.54 1.62
N LYS A 63 -1.24 11.41 0.62
CA LYS A 63 0.07 11.94 0.20
C LYS A 63 0.87 12.61 1.33
N ASP A 64 0.22 13.07 2.39
CA ASP A 64 0.85 13.65 3.58
C ASP A 64 1.48 12.62 4.54
N LEU A 65 1.22 11.32 4.36
CA LEU A 65 1.80 10.26 5.20
C LEU A 65 3.27 9.95 4.89
N GLY A 66 3.83 10.52 3.81
CA GLY A 66 5.19 10.26 3.34
C GLY A 66 5.34 8.91 2.63
N ASN A 67 6.41 8.76 1.83
CA ASN A 67 6.73 7.53 1.07
C ASN A 67 5.59 7.00 0.18
N ILE A 68 4.73 7.90 -0.32
CA ILE A 68 3.62 7.58 -1.23
C ILE A 68 3.83 8.31 -2.55
N ILE A 69 3.78 7.56 -3.66
CA ILE A 69 3.99 8.07 -5.01
C ILE A 69 2.75 7.79 -5.86
N LEU A 70 2.29 8.81 -6.58
CA LEU A 70 1.32 8.63 -7.65
C LEU A 70 2.06 8.05 -8.87
N LEU A 71 1.53 6.98 -9.47
CA LEU A 71 2.19 6.24 -10.55
C LEU A 71 2.62 7.14 -11.72
N GLU A 72 1.86 8.19 -12.03
CA GLU A 72 2.21 9.17 -13.07
C GLU A 72 3.52 9.93 -12.80
N ASN A 73 3.95 9.98 -11.54
CA ASN A 73 5.19 10.61 -11.07
C ASN A 73 6.29 9.60 -10.75
N TYR A 74 6.05 8.29 -10.95
CA TYR A 74 7.03 7.26 -10.65
C TYR A 74 8.07 7.17 -11.77
N ASN A 75 9.33 7.40 -11.42
CA ASN A 75 10.46 7.25 -12.34
C ASN A 75 11.19 5.95 -12.03
N ILE A 76 11.41 5.13 -13.06
CA ILE A 76 12.31 3.98 -12.97
C ILE A 76 13.73 4.56 -13.04
N VAL A 77 14.49 4.39 -11.95
CA VAL A 77 15.93 4.71 -11.89
C VAL A 77 16.71 3.60 -12.58
#